data_AF-V9Z6N2-F1
#
_entry.id   AF-V9Z6N2-F1
#
_cell.length_a   1.000
_cell.length_b   1.000
_cell.length_c   1.000
_cell.angle_alpha   90.00
_cell.angle_beta   90.00
_cell.angle_gamma   90.00
#
_symmetry.space_group_name_H-M   'P 1'
#
loop_
_entity.id
_entity.type
_entity.pdbx_description
1 polymer ?
#
loop_
_entity_poly.entity_id
_entity_poly.type
_entity_poly.pdbx_seq_one_letter_code
_entity_poly.pdbx_strand_id
1 'polypeptide(L)'
;MSHPMLLVIGSGPRPMRSYLLAQTAAHYPLLLINDAPLTWQKPYVIDHQVADLSDPVAVNAAAASLAVRWPIAGVLTWDEYHLMAAARLAQSLGGRPGNPLSAVAAARDKATSRQRFAAAGVPSAASTWVHSLDAAASAAERVGYPVVLKPAAHAASIGVVRVDTITDLPAAWAIASAGAAHQGPEGQGVLVEEYLDGPEVSVETVTHRGVTSAVAVTRKSVGFAPYFLETGHSVTAGDPLLYEVAPVASAALEAVGITHGVSHVELRLTQDGPKVIEVNARLGGDLIGELVRLATGISLPRASAALACGETPDLRPNQQRSAAIGMIYPPAEGIVTHRELRPGSDRHLEHFQWLCDVGDVATLTPSSTTPNNIRAGYAVVSGDSAHEAQQHLADVLARAEVKVASAVPDAA
;
A
#
# COMPACT_ATOMS: atom_id res chain seq x y z
N MET A 1 16.07 5.91 30.66
CA MET A 1 15.91 4.52 30.19
C MET A 1 16.20 4.53 28.69
N SER A 2 17.05 3.65 28.18
CA SER A 2 17.31 3.57 26.73
C SER A 2 16.03 3.16 26.00
N HIS A 3 15.64 3.89 24.96
CA HIS A 3 14.49 3.54 24.13
C HIS A 3 14.69 2.13 23.51
N PRO A 4 13.63 1.33 23.36
CA PRO A 4 13.73 -0.01 22.78
C PRO A 4 14.20 0.04 21.32
N MET A 5 15.12 -0.85 20.95
CA MET A 5 15.69 -0.92 19.61
C MET A 5 14.73 -1.61 18.64
N LEU A 6 14.43 -0.95 17.53
CA LEU A 6 13.56 -1.49 16.48
C LEU A 6 14.36 -1.93 15.26
N LEU A 7 14.09 -3.14 14.80
CA LEU A 7 14.64 -3.64 13.54
C LEU A 7 13.63 -3.46 12.41
N VAL A 8 14.01 -2.71 11.38
CA VAL A 8 13.23 -2.54 10.15
C VAL A 8 13.75 -3.48 9.07
N ILE A 9 12.85 -4.16 8.35
CA ILE A 9 13.18 -4.96 7.17
C ILE A 9 12.71 -4.21 5.92
N GLY A 10 13.67 -3.80 5.09
CA GLY A 10 13.41 -3.06 3.86
C GLY A 10 13.02 -1.61 4.12
N SER A 11 13.77 -0.67 3.53
CA SER A 11 13.45 0.76 3.61
C SER A 11 12.67 1.28 2.40
N GLY A 12 12.76 0.58 1.26
CA GLY A 12 12.19 1.00 -0.01
C GLY A 12 12.82 2.30 -0.56
N PRO A 13 12.21 2.90 -1.59
CA PRO A 13 12.75 4.10 -2.23
C PRO A 13 12.47 5.37 -1.43
N ARG A 14 13.43 6.30 -1.41
CA ARG A 14 13.38 7.56 -0.63
C ARG A 14 12.10 8.38 -0.81
N PRO A 15 11.63 8.68 -2.04
CA PRO A 15 10.49 9.57 -2.26
C PRO A 15 9.25 9.20 -1.43
N MET A 16 8.89 7.92 -1.44
CA MET A 16 7.66 7.43 -0.80
C MET A 16 7.84 6.92 0.61
N ARG A 17 9.09 6.68 1.06
CA ARG A 17 9.34 5.93 2.30
C ARG A 17 10.14 6.70 3.34
N SER A 18 10.75 7.84 2.99
CA SER A 18 11.60 8.57 3.94
C SER A 18 10.88 9.07 5.18
N TYR A 19 9.60 9.45 5.08
CA TYR A 19 8.77 9.87 6.21
C TYR A 19 8.60 8.75 7.25
N LEU A 20 8.56 7.48 6.81
CA LEU A 20 8.39 6.32 7.68
C LEU A 20 9.60 6.19 8.62
N LEU A 21 10.82 6.21 8.07
CA LEU A 21 12.05 6.17 8.86
C LEU A 21 12.18 7.42 9.72
N ALA A 22 11.93 8.62 9.19
CA ALA A 22 12.06 9.86 9.93
C ALA A 22 11.14 9.92 11.17
N GLN A 23 9.86 9.58 11.00
CA GLN A 23 8.89 9.61 12.10
C GLN A 23 9.14 8.51 13.13
N THR A 24 9.62 7.34 12.69
CA THR A 24 9.95 6.24 13.60
C THR A 24 11.22 6.56 14.38
N ALA A 25 12.27 7.03 13.70
CA ALA A 25 13.57 7.37 14.28
C ALA A 25 13.51 8.55 15.27
N ALA A 26 12.52 9.43 15.14
CA ALA A 26 12.27 10.50 16.10
C ALA A 26 11.89 10.00 17.50
N HIS A 27 11.47 8.73 17.63
CA HIS A 27 11.01 8.14 18.89
C HIS A 27 11.72 6.85 19.27
N TYR A 28 12.23 6.10 18.29
CA TYR A 28 12.87 4.80 18.52
C TYR A 28 14.21 4.71 17.77
N PRO A 29 15.27 4.21 18.42
CA PRO A 29 16.52 3.88 17.74
C PRO A 29 16.27 2.75 16.72
N LEU A 30 16.75 2.93 15.48
CA LEU A 30 16.48 2.00 14.38
C LEU A 30 17.73 1.22 13.96
N LEU A 31 17.52 -0.07 13.73
CA LEU A 31 18.37 -0.94 12.93
C LEU A 31 17.69 -1.19 11.60
N LEU A 32 18.47 -1.45 10.55
CA LEU A 32 17.92 -1.75 9.23
C LEU A 32 18.57 -3.00 8.63
N ILE A 33 17.76 -3.90 8.09
CA ILE A 33 18.22 -4.87 7.09
C ILE A 33 17.69 -4.41 5.74
N ASN A 34 18.59 -4.21 4.79
CA ASN A 34 18.26 -3.72 3.45
C ASN A 34 18.95 -4.59 2.39
N ASP A 35 18.45 -4.56 1.15
CA ASP A 35 19.02 -5.26 -0.01
C ASP A 35 20.31 -4.61 -0.55
N ALA A 36 20.52 -3.34 -0.21
CA ALA A 36 21.69 -2.56 -0.61
C ALA A 36 22.26 -1.73 0.57
N PRO A 37 23.55 -1.31 0.49
CA PRO A 37 24.15 -0.41 1.46
C PRO A 37 23.37 0.90 1.66
N LEU A 38 23.47 1.48 2.86
CA LEU A 38 22.74 2.71 3.19
C LEU A 38 23.15 3.87 2.27
N THR A 39 22.14 4.58 1.77
CA THR A 39 22.30 5.83 1.04
C THR A 39 21.62 6.95 1.81
N TRP A 40 20.33 7.17 1.56
CA TRP A 40 19.50 8.20 2.17
C TRP A 40 19.07 7.86 3.61
N GLN A 41 19.21 6.60 4.02
CA GLN A 41 18.77 6.09 5.32
C GLN A 41 19.73 6.46 6.46
N LYS A 42 20.98 6.83 6.16
CA LYS A 42 22.06 7.07 7.15
C LYS A 42 21.66 7.98 8.33
N PRO A 43 20.87 9.06 8.14
CA PRO A 43 20.49 9.94 9.27
C PRO A 43 19.55 9.29 10.29
N TYR A 44 18.91 8.17 9.95
CA TYR A 44 17.82 7.57 10.74
C TYR A 44 18.19 6.24 11.42
N VAL A 45 19.31 5.63 11.02
CA VAL A 45 19.65 4.25 11.36
C VAL A 45 20.98 4.22 12.12
N ILE A 46 21.00 3.47 13.22
CA ILE A 46 22.17 3.32 14.11
C ILE A 46 23.15 2.28 13.57
N ASP A 47 22.64 1.15 13.09
CA ASP A 47 23.42 0.06 12.53
C ASP A 47 22.57 -0.71 11.51
N HIS A 48 23.21 -1.39 10.57
CA HIS A 48 22.53 -2.07 9.49
C HIS A 48 23.23 -3.35 9.06
N GLN A 49 22.52 -4.17 8.29
CA GLN A 49 23.07 -5.27 7.53
C GLN A 49 22.52 -5.24 6.11
N VAL A 50 23.30 -5.76 5.17
CA VAL A 50 22.87 -5.97 3.79
C VAL A 50 22.58 -7.45 3.61
N ALA A 51 21.38 -7.78 3.16
CA ALA A 51 20.95 -9.15 2.90
C ALA A 51 19.90 -9.18 1.80
N ASP A 52 19.81 -10.29 1.08
CA ASP A 52 18.67 -10.55 0.20
C ASP A 52 17.39 -10.63 1.03
N LEU A 53 16.50 -9.64 0.87
CA LEU A 53 15.25 -9.54 1.62
C LEU A 53 14.20 -10.58 1.21
N SER A 54 14.43 -11.27 0.09
CA SER A 54 13.61 -12.38 -0.38
C SER A 54 14.05 -13.73 0.18
N ASP A 55 15.27 -13.83 0.73
CA ASP A 55 15.80 -15.04 1.37
C ASP A 55 15.61 -14.97 2.90
N PRO A 56 14.68 -15.76 3.48
CA PRO A 56 14.47 -15.78 4.93
C PRO A 56 15.70 -16.21 5.73
N VAL A 57 16.59 -17.03 5.15
CA VAL A 57 17.83 -17.45 5.82
C VAL A 57 18.80 -16.29 5.93
N ALA A 58 19.00 -15.55 4.83
CA ALA A 58 19.84 -14.35 4.82
C ALA A 58 19.32 -13.27 5.78
N VAL A 59 18.01 -13.00 5.79
CA VAL A 59 17.38 -12.05 6.72
C VAL A 59 17.60 -12.46 8.19
N ASN A 60 17.42 -13.74 8.53
CA ASN A 60 17.65 -14.22 9.90
C ASN A 60 19.13 -14.12 10.31
N ALA A 61 20.07 -14.44 9.40
CA ALA A 61 21.49 -14.32 9.68
C ALA A 61 21.92 -12.87 9.91
N ALA A 62 21.40 -11.94 9.10
CA ALA A 62 21.61 -10.51 9.26
C ALA A 62 21.05 -9.99 10.60
N ALA A 63 19.83 -10.41 10.95
CA ALA A 63 19.23 -10.05 12.22
C ALA A 63 20.00 -10.62 13.43
N ALA A 64 20.49 -11.86 13.34
CA ALA A 64 21.33 -12.47 14.38
C ALA A 64 22.65 -11.70 14.56
N SER A 65 23.29 -11.27 13.48
CA SER A 65 24.48 -10.41 13.53
C SER A 65 24.19 -9.10 14.29
N LEU A 66 23.07 -8.45 14.01
CA LEU A 66 22.65 -7.23 14.72
C LEU A 66 22.32 -7.51 16.19
N ALA A 67 21.66 -8.64 16.49
CA ALA A 67 21.27 -9.02 17.85
C ALA A 67 22.45 -9.27 18.80
N VAL A 68 23.65 -9.60 18.27
CA VAL A 68 24.89 -9.69 19.06
C VAL A 68 25.32 -8.32 19.61
N ARG A 69 25.04 -7.25 18.87
CA ARG A 69 25.46 -5.88 19.21
C ARG A 69 24.34 -5.07 19.89
N TRP A 70 23.08 -5.39 19.60
CA TRP A 70 21.94 -4.57 19.97
C TRP A 70 20.77 -5.42 20.51
N PRO A 71 20.14 -5.01 21.63
CA PRO A 71 18.97 -5.70 22.15
C PRO A 71 17.72 -5.34 21.33
N ILE A 72 17.42 -6.13 20.30
CA ILE A 72 16.25 -5.92 19.43
C ILE A 72 14.96 -6.17 20.22
N ALA A 73 14.14 -5.15 20.37
CA ALA A 73 12.89 -5.17 21.13
C ALA A 73 11.65 -5.44 20.25
N GLY A 74 11.72 -5.06 18.97
CA GLY A 74 10.63 -5.25 18.01
C GLY A 74 11.13 -5.31 16.58
N VAL A 75 10.31 -5.88 15.71
CA VAL A 75 10.58 -6.03 14.27
C VAL A 75 9.43 -5.42 13.50
N LEU A 76 9.72 -4.65 12.46
CA LEU A 76 8.71 -4.05 11.61
C LEU A 76 9.13 -4.06 10.14
N THR A 77 8.12 -3.97 9.26
CA THR A 77 8.29 -3.63 7.86
C THR A 77 7.06 -2.85 7.41
N TRP A 78 7.24 -2.05 6.37
CA TRP A 78 6.16 -1.36 5.68
C TRP A 78 5.98 -1.88 4.25
N ASP A 79 6.73 -2.92 3.90
CA ASP A 79 6.69 -3.53 2.60
C ASP A 79 5.83 -4.80 2.62
N GLU A 80 4.88 -4.85 1.69
CA GLU A 80 3.96 -5.94 1.46
C GLU A 80 4.73 -7.26 1.33
N TYR A 81 5.84 -7.26 0.59
CA TYR A 81 6.62 -8.44 0.27
C TYR A 81 7.47 -8.96 1.44
N HIS A 82 7.66 -8.16 2.49
CA HIS A 82 8.50 -8.53 3.63
C HIS A 82 7.70 -8.83 4.90
N LEU A 83 6.37 -8.74 4.86
CA LEU A 83 5.50 -9.00 6.01
C LEU A 83 5.74 -10.37 6.65
N MET A 84 5.85 -11.43 5.83
CA MET A 84 6.11 -12.78 6.32
C MET A 84 7.52 -12.94 6.90
N ALA A 85 8.52 -12.29 6.31
CA ALA A 85 9.89 -12.29 6.84
C ALA A 85 9.94 -11.59 8.21
N ALA A 86 9.28 -10.44 8.34
CA ALA A 86 9.19 -9.70 9.60
C ALA A 86 8.48 -10.50 10.70
N ALA A 87 7.35 -11.14 10.38
CA ALA A 87 6.61 -11.95 11.35
C ALA A 87 7.40 -13.19 11.82
N ARG A 88 8.08 -13.88 10.90
CA ARG A 88 8.96 -15.02 11.24
C ARG A 88 10.13 -14.58 12.12
N LEU A 89 10.74 -13.44 11.79
CA LEU A 89 11.86 -12.90 12.55
C LEU A 89 11.42 -12.43 13.95
N ALA A 90 10.26 -11.80 14.08
CA ALA A 90 9.70 -11.44 15.39
C ALA A 90 9.54 -12.69 16.27
N GLN A 91 9.04 -13.80 15.70
CA GLN A 91 8.89 -15.07 16.41
C GLN A 91 10.25 -15.66 16.81
N SER A 92 11.25 -15.66 15.92
CA SER A 92 12.58 -16.24 16.20
C SER A 92 13.38 -15.43 17.23
N LEU A 93 13.15 -14.11 17.32
CA LEU A 93 13.76 -13.22 18.31
C LEU A 93 13.05 -13.25 19.68
N GLY A 94 12.64 -14.44 20.12
CA GLY A 94 12.05 -14.66 21.44
C GLY A 94 10.57 -14.28 21.53
N GLY A 95 9.81 -14.38 20.43
CA GLY A 95 8.38 -14.11 20.43
C GLY A 95 8.04 -12.63 20.61
N ARG A 96 8.72 -11.75 19.85
CA ARG A 96 8.41 -10.31 19.85
C ARG A 96 6.96 -10.07 19.39
N PRO A 97 6.32 -8.99 19.87
CA PRO A 97 4.96 -8.64 19.48
C PRO A 97 4.77 -8.61 17.96
N GLY A 98 3.67 -9.17 17.48
CA GLY A 98 3.39 -9.28 16.06
C GLY A 98 2.17 -10.15 15.75
N ASN A 99 1.79 -10.21 14.49
CA ASN A 99 0.70 -11.06 14.03
C ASN A 99 1.13 -12.53 13.95
N PRO A 100 0.20 -13.49 14.18
CA PRO A 100 0.43 -14.88 13.86
C PRO A 100 0.80 -15.06 12.38
N LEU A 101 1.70 -15.98 12.06
CA LEU A 101 2.11 -16.27 10.68
C LEU A 101 0.92 -16.62 9.77
N SER A 102 -0.07 -17.34 10.31
CA SER A 102 -1.31 -17.72 9.61
C SER A 102 -2.23 -16.55 9.30
N ALA A 103 -2.13 -15.45 10.06
CA ALA A 103 -2.87 -14.22 9.80
C ALA A 103 -2.17 -13.36 8.74
N VAL A 104 -0.84 -13.25 8.83
CA VAL A 104 -0.04 -12.56 7.81
C VAL A 104 -0.15 -13.23 6.45
N ALA A 105 -0.01 -14.56 6.39
CA ALA A 105 -0.18 -15.32 5.15
C ALA A 105 -1.59 -15.17 4.56
N ALA A 106 -2.62 -15.13 5.41
CA ALA A 106 -3.99 -14.96 4.94
C ALA A 106 -4.29 -13.55 4.42
N ALA A 107 -3.72 -12.50 5.03
CA ALA A 107 -3.82 -11.14 4.50
C ALA A 107 -3.13 -11.00 3.13
N ARG A 108 -2.00 -11.71 2.95
CA ARG A 108 -1.21 -11.72 1.72
C ARG A 108 -1.88 -12.44 0.56
N ASP A 109 -2.61 -13.52 0.86
CA ASP A 109 -3.33 -14.32 -0.12
C ASP A 109 -4.80 -13.87 -0.19
N LYS A 110 -5.16 -13.19 -1.27
CA LYS A 110 -6.54 -12.71 -1.51
C LYS A 110 -7.55 -13.87 -1.57
N ALA A 111 -7.18 -15.05 -2.06
CA ALA A 111 -8.06 -16.21 -2.10
C ALA A 111 -8.38 -16.69 -0.68
N THR A 112 -7.35 -16.84 0.16
CA THR A 112 -7.51 -17.18 1.57
C THR A 112 -8.30 -16.12 2.34
N SER A 113 -8.01 -14.83 2.12
CA SER A 113 -8.78 -13.72 2.70
C SER A 113 -10.27 -13.81 2.34
N ARG A 114 -10.61 -14.03 1.06
CA ARG A 114 -12.00 -14.18 0.60
C ARG A 114 -12.72 -15.34 1.28
N GLN A 115 -12.07 -16.49 1.40
CA GLN A 115 -12.63 -17.64 2.12
C GLN A 115 -12.92 -17.30 3.59
N ARG A 116 -12.01 -16.60 4.26
CA ARG A 116 -12.20 -16.17 5.66
C ARG A 116 -13.31 -15.14 5.81
N PHE A 117 -13.41 -14.17 4.89
CA PHE A 117 -14.52 -13.22 4.86
C PHE A 117 -15.87 -13.92 4.70
N ALA A 118 -15.97 -14.85 3.74
CA ALA A 118 -17.20 -15.62 3.53
C ALA A 118 -17.58 -16.45 4.76
N ALA A 119 -16.61 -17.13 5.39
CA ALA A 119 -16.84 -17.93 6.59
C ALA A 119 -17.29 -17.08 7.79
N ALA A 120 -16.82 -15.83 7.89
CA ALA A 120 -17.15 -14.89 8.96
C ALA A 120 -18.36 -13.99 8.64
N GLY A 121 -18.94 -14.09 7.44
CA GLY A 121 -20.03 -13.21 7.00
C GLY A 121 -19.62 -11.75 6.75
N VAL A 122 -18.33 -11.49 6.50
CA VAL A 122 -17.82 -10.16 6.17
C VAL A 122 -18.19 -9.82 4.72
N PRO A 123 -18.88 -8.69 4.45
CA PRO A 123 -19.22 -8.28 3.09
C PRO A 123 -17.96 -8.07 2.25
N SER A 124 -17.83 -8.81 1.15
CA SER A 124 -16.72 -8.71 0.20
C SER A 124 -17.17 -9.18 -1.18
N ALA A 125 -16.36 -8.97 -2.21
CA ALA A 125 -16.67 -9.43 -3.55
C ALA A 125 -16.82 -10.95 -3.62
N ALA A 126 -17.91 -11.43 -4.22
CA ALA A 126 -18.02 -12.80 -4.73
C ALA A 126 -16.81 -13.12 -5.60
N SER A 127 -16.10 -14.21 -5.28
CA SER A 127 -14.76 -14.47 -5.79
C SER A 127 -14.58 -15.95 -6.09
N THR A 128 -14.06 -16.27 -7.27
CA THR A 128 -13.67 -17.62 -7.66
C THR A 128 -12.19 -17.65 -8.03
N TRP A 129 -11.42 -18.55 -7.42
CA TRP A 129 -10.01 -18.78 -7.76
C TRP A 129 -9.88 -19.80 -8.89
N VAL A 130 -9.16 -19.44 -9.96
CA VAL A 130 -9.07 -20.21 -11.20
C VAL A 130 -7.63 -20.24 -11.73
N HIS A 131 -7.31 -21.28 -12.52
CA HIS A 131 -5.98 -21.50 -13.09
C HIS A 131 -5.96 -21.59 -14.62
N SER A 132 -7.11 -21.41 -15.29
CA SER A 132 -7.21 -21.43 -16.75
C SER A 132 -8.23 -20.40 -17.25
N LEU A 133 -8.08 -19.98 -18.51
CA LEU A 133 -9.01 -19.07 -19.18
C LEU A 133 -10.43 -19.66 -19.25
N ASP A 134 -10.58 -20.95 -19.52
CA ASP A 134 -11.90 -21.60 -19.58
C ASP A 134 -12.61 -21.60 -18.22
N ALA A 135 -11.85 -21.82 -17.14
CA ALA A 135 -12.37 -21.73 -15.79
C ALA A 135 -12.74 -20.27 -15.43
N ALA A 136 -11.95 -19.29 -15.90
CA ALA A 136 -12.24 -17.88 -15.73
C ALA A 136 -13.53 -17.47 -16.46
N ALA A 137 -13.74 -17.95 -17.70
CA ALA A 137 -14.95 -17.71 -18.47
C ALA A 137 -16.17 -18.27 -17.76
N SER A 138 -16.09 -19.53 -17.31
CA SER A 138 -17.16 -20.17 -16.54
C SER A 138 -17.46 -19.42 -15.23
N ALA A 139 -16.44 -18.88 -14.55
CA ALA A 139 -16.63 -18.09 -13.33
C ALA A 139 -17.28 -16.74 -13.63
N ALA A 140 -16.85 -16.05 -14.68
CA ALA A 140 -17.40 -14.76 -15.08
C ALA A 140 -18.87 -14.87 -15.49
N GLU A 141 -19.25 -15.93 -16.20
CA GLU A 141 -20.66 -16.20 -16.55
C GLU A 141 -21.54 -16.43 -15.31
N ARG A 142 -21.04 -17.11 -14.28
CA ARG A 142 -21.79 -17.33 -13.02
C ARG A 142 -21.97 -16.06 -12.20
N VAL A 143 -20.96 -15.20 -12.18
CA VAL A 143 -20.98 -13.92 -11.44
C VAL A 143 -21.84 -12.89 -12.17
N GLY A 144 -21.75 -12.85 -13.51
CA GLY A 144 -22.30 -11.79 -14.34
C GLY A 144 -21.30 -10.64 -14.54
N TYR A 145 -21.28 -10.08 -15.74
CA TYR A 145 -20.42 -8.95 -16.07
C TYR A 145 -20.99 -7.61 -15.56
N PRO A 146 -20.15 -6.63 -15.21
CA PRO A 146 -18.68 -6.66 -15.26
C PRO A 146 -18.03 -7.47 -14.12
N VAL A 147 -16.87 -8.07 -14.42
CA VAL A 147 -16.03 -8.79 -13.45
C VAL A 147 -14.65 -8.14 -13.33
N VAL A 148 -13.92 -8.46 -12.26
CA VAL A 148 -12.52 -8.06 -12.08
C VAL A 148 -11.66 -9.31 -12.06
N LEU A 149 -10.63 -9.33 -12.92
CA LEU A 149 -9.56 -10.32 -12.87
C LEU A 149 -8.39 -9.74 -12.08
N LYS A 150 -7.85 -10.52 -11.16
CA LYS A 150 -6.66 -10.12 -10.37
C LYS A 150 -5.78 -11.30 -9.97
N PRO A 151 -4.46 -11.11 -9.86
CA PRO A 151 -3.57 -12.12 -9.28
C PRO A 151 -3.90 -12.36 -7.80
N ALA A 152 -3.69 -13.59 -7.31
CA ALA A 152 -4.05 -13.95 -5.93
C ALA A 152 -3.16 -13.27 -4.86
N ALA A 153 -1.85 -13.18 -5.09
CA ALA A 153 -0.86 -12.60 -4.18
C ALA A 153 0.00 -11.48 -4.80
N HIS A 154 -0.60 -10.32 -5.10
CA HIS A 154 0.11 -9.09 -5.52
C HIS A 154 -0.45 -7.83 -4.86
N ALA A 155 0.24 -6.70 -5.07
CA ALA A 155 -0.11 -5.37 -4.57
C ALA A 155 -0.03 -4.32 -5.70
N ALA A 156 -0.40 -3.07 -5.39
CA ALA A 156 -0.30 -1.91 -6.28
C ALA A 156 -1.09 -2.05 -7.60
N SER A 157 -2.26 -2.70 -7.55
CA SER A 157 -3.12 -2.96 -8.72
C SER A 157 -2.43 -3.71 -9.87
N ILE A 158 -1.26 -4.32 -9.65
CA ILE A 158 -0.52 -5.07 -10.68
C ILE A 158 -1.36 -6.26 -11.14
N GLY A 159 -1.65 -6.30 -12.44
CA GLY A 159 -2.42 -7.37 -13.07
C GLY A 159 -3.94 -7.31 -12.81
N VAL A 160 -4.45 -6.22 -12.21
CA VAL A 160 -5.88 -6.06 -11.92
C VAL A 160 -6.59 -5.38 -13.09
N VAL A 161 -7.60 -6.05 -13.66
CA VAL A 161 -8.29 -5.59 -14.87
C VAL A 161 -9.79 -5.79 -14.74
N ARG A 162 -10.58 -4.73 -15.02
CA ARG A 162 -12.03 -4.84 -15.20
C ARG A 162 -12.35 -5.42 -16.58
N VAL A 163 -13.27 -6.36 -16.61
CA VAL A 163 -13.73 -7.04 -17.82
C VAL A 163 -15.23 -6.79 -17.93
N ASP A 164 -15.65 -6.08 -18.97
CA ASP A 164 -17.07 -5.73 -19.18
C ASP A 164 -17.81 -6.78 -20.01
N THR A 165 -17.10 -7.56 -20.82
CA THR A 165 -17.71 -8.58 -21.69
C THR A 165 -16.83 -9.82 -21.84
N ILE A 166 -17.42 -10.92 -22.31
CA ILE A 166 -16.69 -12.16 -22.61
C ILE A 166 -15.60 -11.97 -23.67
N THR A 167 -15.77 -11.01 -24.59
CA THR A 167 -14.76 -10.73 -25.64
C THR A 167 -13.49 -10.09 -25.09
N ASP A 168 -13.58 -9.39 -23.95
CA ASP A 168 -12.42 -8.74 -23.31
C ASP A 168 -11.62 -9.71 -22.42
N LEU A 169 -12.24 -10.83 -22.04
CA LEU A 169 -11.70 -11.76 -21.05
C LEU A 169 -10.33 -12.36 -21.42
N PRO A 170 -10.06 -12.81 -22.67
CA PRO A 170 -8.76 -13.41 -23.00
C PRO A 170 -7.58 -12.45 -22.81
N ALA A 171 -7.75 -11.17 -23.16
CA ALA A 171 -6.71 -10.16 -23.00
C ALA A 171 -6.46 -9.85 -21.52
N ALA A 172 -7.53 -9.66 -20.74
CA ALA A 172 -7.45 -9.47 -19.30
C ALA A 172 -6.82 -10.67 -18.57
N TRP A 173 -7.13 -11.90 -19.02
CA TRP A 173 -6.53 -13.12 -18.49
C TRP A 173 -5.01 -13.15 -18.70
N ALA A 174 -4.52 -12.79 -19.89
CA ALA A 174 -3.09 -12.75 -20.15
C ALA A 174 -2.36 -11.78 -19.19
N ILE A 175 -2.96 -10.62 -18.91
CA ILE A 175 -2.42 -9.63 -17.97
C ILE A 175 -2.41 -10.18 -16.53
N ALA A 176 -3.55 -10.67 -16.05
CA ALA A 176 -3.69 -11.14 -14.66
C ALA A 176 -2.86 -12.41 -14.39
N SER A 177 -2.81 -13.35 -15.34
CA SER A 177 -2.03 -14.58 -15.19
C SER A 177 -0.51 -14.34 -15.27
N ALA A 178 -0.05 -13.39 -16.08
CA ALA A 178 1.35 -12.97 -16.09
C ALA A 178 1.78 -12.35 -14.76
N GLY A 179 0.91 -11.55 -14.14
CA GLY A 179 1.10 -11.11 -12.75
C GLY A 179 1.23 -12.30 -11.81
N ALA A 180 0.29 -13.24 -11.84
CA ALA A 180 0.29 -14.40 -10.96
C ALA A 180 1.55 -15.31 -11.09
N ALA A 181 2.20 -15.34 -12.25
CA ALA A 181 3.40 -16.18 -12.48
C ALA A 181 4.63 -15.72 -11.66
N HIS A 182 4.65 -14.48 -11.18
CA HIS A 182 5.76 -13.90 -10.39
C HIS A 182 5.51 -13.97 -8.88
N GLN A 183 4.46 -14.69 -8.46
CA GLN A 183 4.11 -14.83 -7.06
C GLN A 183 5.04 -15.85 -6.41
N GLY A 184 5.50 -15.55 -5.19
CA GLY A 184 6.19 -16.52 -4.35
C GLY A 184 5.31 -17.74 -4.05
N PRO A 185 5.71 -18.63 -3.13
CA PRO A 185 4.99 -19.87 -2.85
C PRO A 185 3.53 -19.71 -2.35
N GLU A 186 3.05 -18.48 -2.18
CA GLU A 186 1.77 -18.11 -1.56
C GLU A 186 0.59 -17.96 -2.53
N GLY A 187 0.75 -18.25 -3.83
CA GLY A 187 -0.40 -18.37 -4.72
C GLY A 187 -0.03 -18.41 -6.20
N GLN A 188 -0.46 -19.44 -6.92
CA GLN A 188 -0.49 -19.43 -8.39
C GLN A 188 -1.96 -19.26 -8.81
N GLY A 189 -2.26 -18.42 -9.79
CA GLY A 189 -3.61 -18.29 -10.36
C GLY A 189 -4.26 -16.92 -10.20
N VAL A 190 -5.49 -16.84 -10.69
CA VAL A 190 -6.23 -15.59 -10.88
C VAL A 190 -7.57 -15.69 -10.15
N LEU A 191 -7.98 -14.62 -9.49
CA LEU A 191 -9.31 -14.46 -8.95
C LEU A 191 -10.20 -13.79 -10.00
N VAL A 192 -11.37 -14.35 -10.23
CA VAL A 192 -12.47 -13.70 -10.96
C VAL A 192 -13.50 -13.26 -9.93
N GLU A 193 -13.70 -11.94 -9.83
CA GLU A 193 -14.57 -11.34 -8.83
C GLU A 193 -15.70 -10.52 -9.44
N GLU A 194 -16.80 -10.39 -8.70
CA GLU A 194 -17.80 -9.37 -9.01
C GLU A 194 -17.15 -7.98 -9.01
N TYR A 195 -17.54 -7.12 -9.96
CA TYR A 195 -17.18 -5.72 -9.88
C TYR A 195 -18.05 -5.02 -8.85
N LEU A 196 -17.41 -4.58 -7.77
CA LEU A 196 -18.08 -3.74 -6.77
C LEU A 196 -18.24 -2.33 -7.32
N ASP A 197 -19.46 -1.93 -7.70
CA ASP A 197 -19.70 -0.58 -8.22
C ASP A 197 -19.84 0.43 -7.09
N GLY A 198 -19.14 1.56 -7.22
CA GLY A 198 -19.14 2.65 -6.24
C GLY A 198 -17.75 3.19 -5.88
N PRO A 199 -17.70 4.27 -5.07
CA PRO A 199 -16.45 4.90 -4.65
C PRO A 199 -15.54 3.95 -3.85
N GLU A 200 -14.25 4.05 -4.09
CA GLU A 200 -13.23 3.31 -3.33
C GLU A 200 -12.69 4.15 -2.17
N VAL A 201 -12.53 3.51 -1.02
CA VAL A 201 -11.95 4.09 0.18
C VAL A 201 -11.05 3.06 0.86
N SER A 202 -10.20 3.51 1.77
CA SER A 202 -9.56 2.62 2.73
C SER A 202 -9.77 3.09 4.16
N VAL A 203 -9.61 2.17 5.10
CA VAL A 203 -9.58 2.47 6.53
C VAL A 203 -8.20 2.16 7.06
N GLU A 204 -7.56 3.19 7.62
CA GLU A 204 -6.29 3.05 8.31
C GLU A 204 -6.59 2.68 9.75
N THR A 205 -6.10 1.52 10.18
CA THR A 205 -6.45 0.92 11.47
C THR A 205 -5.22 0.59 12.29
N VAL A 206 -5.40 0.52 13.60
CA VAL A 206 -4.38 0.12 14.57
C VAL A 206 -4.98 -0.98 15.42
N THR A 207 -4.42 -2.18 15.33
CA THR A 207 -4.86 -3.33 16.13
C THR A 207 -3.85 -3.63 17.22
N HIS A 208 -4.32 -3.74 18.46
CA HIS A 208 -3.49 -4.07 19.62
C HIS A 208 -4.18 -5.16 20.44
N ARG A 209 -3.54 -6.33 20.56
CA ARG A 209 -4.05 -7.48 21.31
C ARG A 209 -5.48 -7.87 20.87
N GLY A 210 -5.72 -7.87 19.57
CA GLY A 210 -7.00 -8.23 18.96
C GLY A 210 -8.06 -7.13 18.98
N VAL A 211 -7.78 -5.96 19.58
CA VAL A 211 -8.71 -4.82 19.56
C VAL A 211 -8.29 -3.84 18.46
N THR A 212 -9.14 -3.67 17.46
CA THR A 212 -8.93 -2.76 16.34
C THR A 212 -9.53 -1.38 16.63
N SER A 213 -8.72 -0.34 16.44
CA SER A 213 -9.14 1.06 16.41
C SER A 213 -9.00 1.61 15.00
N ALA A 214 -10.09 2.09 14.40
CA ALA A 214 -10.03 2.81 13.14
C ALA A 214 -9.54 4.25 13.39
N VAL A 215 -8.49 4.66 12.69
CA VAL A 215 -7.81 5.96 12.88
C VAL A 215 -8.33 6.99 11.89
N ALA A 216 -8.45 6.61 10.63
CA ALA A 216 -8.89 7.49 9.56
C ALA A 216 -9.52 6.68 8.42
N VAL A 217 -10.42 7.33 7.69
CA VAL A 217 -10.84 6.87 6.36
C VAL A 217 -10.08 7.70 5.33
N THR A 218 -9.52 7.02 4.34
CA THR A 218 -8.83 7.61 3.21
C THR A 218 -9.75 7.48 2.00
N ARG A 219 -10.08 8.60 1.37
CA ARG A 219 -10.84 8.62 0.11
C ARG A 219 -9.87 8.46 -1.05
N LYS A 220 -10.22 7.62 -2.03
CA LYS A 220 -9.36 7.34 -3.17
C LYS A 220 -9.94 7.90 -4.47
N SER A 221 -9.06 8.39 -5.33
CA SER A 221 -9.35 8.67 -6.74
C SER A 221 -8.66 7.63 -7.59
N VAL A 222 -9.41 6.98 -8.47
CA VAL A 222 -8.92 5.90 -9.35
C VAL A 222 -9.21 6.29 -10.80
N GLY A 223 -8.27 6.02 -11.70
CA GLY A 223 -8.39 6.30 -13.13
C GLY A 223 -7.83 5.16 -14.00
N PHE A 224 -7.69 5.45 -15.29
CA PHE A 224 -7.12 4.56 -16.29
C PHE A 224 -7.94 3.27 -16.55
N ALA A 225 -9.26 3.38 -16.64
CA ALA A 225 -10.12 2.26 -17.02
C ALA A 225 -9.59 1.58 -18.32
N PRO A 226 -9.54 0.24 -18.39
CA PRO A 226 -10.13 -0.74 -17.47
C PRO A 226 -9.27 -1.10 -16.24
N TYR A 227 -8.16 -0.40 -16.01
CA TYR A 227 -7.30 -0.57 -14.85
C TYR A 227 -7.77 0.26 -13.66
N PHE A 228 -7.09 0.08 -12.53
CA PHE A 228 -7.40 0.72 -11.25
C PHE A 228 -6.18 1.50 -10.72
N LEU A 229 -5.63 2.38 -11.56
CA LEU A 229 -4.48 3.19 -11.15
C LEU A 229 -4.94 4.32 -10.24
N GLU A 230 -4.37 4.38 -9.05
CA GLU A 230 -4.66 5.42 -8.06
C GLU A 230 -4.09 6.77 -8.54
N THR A 231 -4.96 7.77 -8.68
CA THR A 231 -4.61 9.13 -9.12
C THR A 231 -4.48 10.11 -7.97
N GLY A 232 -4.96 9.75 -6.79
CA GLY A 232 -4.79 10.55 -5.58
C GLY A 232 -5.55 9.97 -4.40
N HIS A 233 -5.23 10.52 -3.22
CA HIS A 233 -5.84 10.15 -1.95
C HIS A 233 -6.13 11.40 -1.13
N SER A 234 -7.15 11.35 -0.27
CA SER A 234 -7.38 12.40 0.71
C SER A 234 -7.83 11.86 2.05
N VAL A 235 -7.42 12.55 3.12
CA VAL A 235 -7.79 12.25 4.50
C VAL A 235 -8.28 13.54 5.14
N THR A 236 -9.46 13.47 5.75
CA THR A 236 -10.05 14.57 6.53
C THR A 236 -10.24 14.10 7.95
N ALA A 237 -9.71 14.85 8.91
CA ALA A 237 -9.91 14.52 10.32
C ALA A 237 -11.40 14.60 10.68
N GLY A 238 -11.90 13.56 11.36
CA GLY A 238 -13.31 13.46 11.74
C GLY A 238 -14.27 13.20 10.58
N ASP A 239 -13.82 12.67 9.44
CA ASP A 239 -14.70 12.28 8.34
C ASP A 239 -15.79 11.30 8.83
N PRO A 240 -17.09 11.66 8.73
CA PRO A 240 -18.18 10.85 9.27
C PRO A 240 -18.32 9.49 8.59
N LEU A 241 -17.77 9.31 7.38
CA LEU A 241 -17.77 8.02 6.70
C LEU A 241 -17.06 6.94 7.53
N LEU A 242 -16.10 7.33 8.39
CA LEU A 242 -15.38 6.39 9.25
C LEU A 242 -16.33 5.56 10.12
N TYR A 243 -17.46 6.12 10.57
CA TYR A 243 -18.45 5.38 11.38
C TYR A 243 -19.13 4.24 10.60
N GLU A 244 -19.25 4.38 9.28
CA GLU A 244 -19.87 3.38 8.40
C GLU A 244 -18.89 2.28 8.02
N VAL A 245 -17.64 2.64 7.71
CA VAL A 245 -16.64 1.68 7.18
C VAL A 245 -15.82 0.99 8.26
N ALA A 246 -15.63 1.59 9.43
CA ALA A 246 -14.81 1.03 10.51
C ALA A 246 -15.30 -0.34 11.03
N PRO A 247 -16.62 -0.59 11.20
CA PRO A 247 -17.10 -1.91 11.62
C PRO A 247 -16.75 -3.00 10.61
N VAL A 248 -16.92 -2.73 9.30
CA VAL A 248 -16.61 -3.68 8.23
C VAL A 248 -15.10 -3.96 8.16
N ALA A 249 -14.27 -2.91 8.27
CA ALA A 249 -12.82 -3.07 8.30
C ALA A 249 -12.33 -3.87 9.51
N SER A 250 -12.92 -3.63 10.69
CA SER A 250 -12.58 -4.37 11.93
C SER A 250 -12.97 -5.85 11.82
N ALA A 251 -14.17 -6.14 11.30
CA ALA A 251 -14.62 -7.51 11.07
C ALA A 251 -13.74 -8.25 10.05
N ALA A 252 -13.26 -7.56 9.01
CA ALA A 252 -12.33 -8.13 8.05
C ALA A 252 -10.98 -8.52 8.68
N LEU A 253 -10.42 -7.63 9.52
CA LEU A 253 -9.18 -7.89 10.24
C LEU A 253 -9.32 -9.05 11.23
N GLU A 254 -10.44 -9.11 11.95
CA GLU A 254 -10.76 -10.23 12.84
C GLU A 254 -10.90 -11.55 12.06
N ALA A 255 -11.63 -11.56 10.95
CA ALA A 255 -11.80 -12.74 10.09
C ALA A 255 -10.46 -13.29 9.57
N VAL A 256 -9.51 -12.40 9.24
CA VAL A 256 -8.16 -12.77 8.81
C VAL A 256 -7.26 -13.14 10.01
N GLY A 257 -7.65 -12.80 11.24
CA GLY A 257 -6.90 -13.12 12.46
C GLY A 257 -5.79 -12.12 12.79
N ILE A 258 -5.89 -10.89 12.28
CA ILE A 258 -4.96 -9.80 12.63
C ILE A 258 -5.19 -9.41 14.09
N THR A 259 -4.11 -9.35 14.86
CA THR A 259 -4.17 -9.06 16.31
C THR A 259 -3.25 -7.92 16.73
N HIS A 260 -2.28 -7.55 15.89
CA HIS A 260 -1.27 -6.54 16.19
C HIS A 260 -0.90 -5.74 14.94
N GLY A 261 -0.51 -4.49 15.14
CA GLY A 261 0.07 -3.65 14.09
C GLY A 261 -0.92 -2.69 13.42
N VAL A 262 -0.40 -1.91 12.49
CA VAL A 262 -1.18 -1.02 11.63
C VAL A 262 -1.64 -1.81 10.41
N SER A 263 -2.86 -1.55 9.94
CA SER A 263 -3.38 -2.19 8.73
C SER A 263 -4.14 -1.20 7.85
N HIS A 264 -4.06 -1.41 6.55
CA HIS A 264 -4.75 -0.67 5.50
C HIS A 264 -5.79 -1.59 4.87
N VAL A 265 -7.07 -1.29 5.09
CA VAL A 265 -8.19 -2.11 4.61
C VAL A 265 -8.91 -1.35 3.51
N GLU A 266 -8.96 -1.91 2.31
CA GLU A 266 -9.60 -1.28 1.15
C GLU A 266 -11.04 -1.76 1.02
N LEU A 267 -11.96 -0.84 0.75
CA LEU A 267 -13.39 -1.11 0.58
C LEU A 267 -13.94 -0.33 -0.63
N ARG A 268 -15.03 -0.85 -1.19
CA ARG A 268 -15.93 -0.06 -2.04
C ARG A 268 -17.24 0.21 -1.35
N LEU A 269 -17.74 1.43 -1.50
CA LEU A 269 -19.05 1.87 -1.04
C LEU A 269 -20.08 1.51 -2.10
N THR A 270 -20.70 0.35 -1.96
CA THR A 270 -21.69 -0.14 -2.93
C THR A 270 -23.10 0.28 -2.54
N GLN A 271 -24.06 0.02 -3.43
CA GLN A 271 -25.49 0.23 -3.15
C GLN A 271 -25.98 -0.58 -1.93
N ASP A 272 -25.35 -1.73 -1.67
CA ASP A 272 -25.63 -2.60 -0.52
C ASP A 272 -24.80 -2.26 0.72
N GLY A 273 -24.03 -1.17 0.70
CA GLY A 273 -23.11 -0.75 1.75
C GLY A 273 -21.62 -1.09 1.46
N PRO A 274 -20.72 -0.86 2.44
CA PRO A 274 -19.29 -1.09 2.26
C PRO A 274 -18.95 -2.58 2.11
N LYS A 275 -18.18 -2.91 1.06
CA LYS A 275 -17.68 -4.27 0.79
C LYS A 275 -16.16 -4.26 0.70
N VAL A 276 -15.51 -5.22 1.36
CA VAL A 276 -14.05 -5.33 1.45
C VAL A 276 -13.46 -5.76 0.10
N ILE A 277 -12.46 -5.00 -0.36
CA ILE A 277 -11.60 -5.34 -1.50
C ILE A 277 -10.40 -6.13 -1.01
N GLU A 278 -9.64 -5.62 -0.05
CA GLU A 278 -8.45 -6.29 0.49
C GLU A 278 -8.07 -5.81 1.89
N VAL A 279 -7.29 -6.62 2.59
CA VAL A 279 -6.69 -6.31 3.89
C VAL A 279 -5.18 -6.38 3.73
N ASN A 280 -4.49 -5.28 4.04
CA ASN A 280 -3.04 -5.22 4.06
C ASN A 280 -2.55 -5.04 5.50
N ALA A 281 -1.76 -5.98 6.01
CA ALA A 281 -1.25 -5.96 7.39
C ALA A 281 -0.06 -4.99 7.58
N ARG A 282 -0.12 -3.81 6.94
CA ARG A 282 0.88 -2.73 6.98
C ARG A 282 0.22 -1.37 6.75
N LEU A 283 1.04 -0.32 6.83
CA LEU A 283 0.66 1.02 6.39
C LEU A 283 0.34 1.05 4.88
N GLY A 284 -0.65 1.86 4.52
CA GLY A 284 -0.99 2.18 3.13
C GLY A 284 0.19 2.82 2.37
N GLY A 285 0.18 2.62 1.05
CA GLY A 285 1.15 3.25 0.13
C GLY A 285 0.92 4.75 -0.02
N ASP A 286 1.52 5.37 -1.04
CA ASP A 286 1.14 6.72 -1.52
C ASP A 286 1.10 7.82 -0.47
N LEU A 287 2.02 7.76 0.51
CA LEU A 287 2.10 8.68 1.64
C LEU A 287 0.80 8.77 2.45
N ILE A 288 -0.09 7.78 2.40
CA ILE A 288 -1.35 7.78 3.16
C ILE A 288 -1.10 7.98 4.66
N GLY A 289 -0.07 7.33 5.22
CA GLY A 289 0.32 7.54 6.61
C GLY A 289 0.75 8.98 6.93
N GLU A 290 1.30 9.70 5.95
CA GLU A 290 1.62 11.12 6.08
C GLU A 290 0.36 12.00 5.95
N LEU A 291 -0.59 11.66 5.08
CA LEU A 291 -1.89 12.33 5.01
C LEU A 291 -2.64 12.23 6.34
N VAL A 292 -2.64 11.04 6.96
CA VAL A 292 -3.22 10.83 8.30
C VAL A 292 -2.55 11.75 9.33
N ARG A 293 -1.22 11.85 9.32
CA ARG A 293 -0.48 12.74 10.24
C ARG A 293 -0.81 14.21 10.00
N LEU A 294 -0.84 14.67 8.75
CA LEU A 294 -1.15 16.05 8.40
C LEU A 294 -2.59 16.45 8.77
N ALA A 295 -3.55 15.53 8.58
CA ALA A 295 -4.95 15.78 8.89
C ALA A 295 -5.24 15.71 10.40
N THR A 296 -4.78 14.65 11.08
CA THR A 296 -5.21 14.28 12.44
C THR A 296 -4.13 14.50 13.51
N GLY A 297 -2.86 14.55 13.10
CA GLY A 297 -1.70 14.53 13.99
C GLY A 297 -1.23 13.16 14.45
N ILE A 298 -1.95 12.09 14.09
CA ILE A 298 -1.59 10.72 14.47
C ILE A 298 -0.51 10.21 13.52
N SER A 299 0.63 9.77 14.08
CA SER A 299 1.71 9.14 13.30
C SER A 299 1.54 7.63 13.29
N LEU A 300 1.06 7.09 12.17
CA LEU A 300 0.99 5.63 11.98
C LEU A 300 2.35 4.93 12.05
N PRO A 301 3.47 5.51 11.54
CA PRO A 301 4.80 4.91 11.73
C PRO A 301 5.17 4.78 13.21
N ARG A 302 4.92 5.82 14.01
CA ARG A 302 5.13 5.78 15.46
C ARG A 302 4.21 4.76 16.14
N ALA A 303 2.95 4.67 15.73
CA ALA A 303 2.02 3.68 16.28
C ALA A 303 2.48 2.24 15.99
N SER A 304 2.93 1.97 14.76
CA SER A 304 3.52 0.67 14.39
C SER A 304 4.77 0.34 15.22
N ALA A 305 5.62 1.33 15.45
CA ALA A 305 6.82 1.22 16.28
C ALA A 305 6.49 0.85 17.74
N ALA A 306 5.54 1.57 18.36
CA ALA A 306 5.06 1.30 19.70
C ALA A 306 4.53 -0.14 19.82
N LEU A 307 3.70 -0.57 18.87
CA LEU A 307 3.12 -1.92 18.86
C LEU A 307 4.19 -3.01 18.71
N ALA A 308 5.18 -2.81 17.84
CA ALA A 308 6.30 -3.74 17.67
C ALA A 308 7.13 -3.89 18.97
N CYS A 309 7.18 -2.84 19.80
CA CYS A 309 7.78 -2.86 21.14
C CYS A 309 6.83 -3.36 22.25
N GLY A 310 5.58 -3.68 21.94
CA GLY A 310 4.57 -4.13 22.91
C GLY A 310 3.95 -3.00 23.74
N GLU A 311 4.14 -1.75 23.30
CA GLU A 311 3.61 -0.55 23.91
C GLU A 311 2.22 -0.23 23.35
N THR A 312 1.44 0.56 24.10
CA THR A 312 0.13 1.05 23.62
C THR A 312 0.34 2.37 22.87
N PRO A 313 -0.05 2.47 21.59
CA PRO A 313 0.10 3.71 20.83
C PRO A 313 -0.90 4.78 21.29
N ASP A 314 -0.48 6.05 21.25
CA ASP A 314 -1.38 7.19 21.44
C ASP A 314 -2.06 7.53 20.11
N LEU A 315 -3.38 7.31 20.05
CA LEU A 315 -4.20 7.53 18.86
C LEU A 315 -5.14 8.73 19.02
N ARG A 316 -4.88 9.62 19.98
CA ARG A 316 -5.70 10.82 20.17
C ARG A 316 -5.35 11.85 19.09
N PRO A 317 -6.31 12.28 18.26
CA PRO A 317 -6.05 13.34 17.30
C PRO A 317 -5.74 14.64 18.03
N ASN A 318 -4.81 15.42 17.48
CA ASN A 318 -4.46 16.76 17.98
C ASN A 318 -4.56 17.85 16.90
N GLN A 319 -5.03 17.48 15.71
CA GLN A 319 -5.31 18.38 14.60
C GLN A 319 -6.69 18.06 14.02
N GLN A 320 -7.30 19.07 13.41
CA GLN A 320 -8.56 18.97 12.67
C GLN A 320 -8.37 19.63 11.31
N ARG A 321 -7.65 18.94 10.41
CA ARG A 321 -7.31 19.43 9.07
C ARG A 321 -7.66 18.39 8.01
N SER A 322 -7.40 18.75 6.76
CA SER A 322 -7.48 17.85 5.62
C SER A 322 -6.16 17.84 4.88
N ALA A 323 -5.80 16.69 4.32
CA ALA A 323 -4.61 16.52 3.51
C ALA A 323 -4.93 15.69 2.26
N ALA A 324 -4.29 16.02 1.15
CA ALA A 324 -4.49 15.30 -0.11
C ALA A 324 -3.17 15.10 -0.84
N ILE A 325 -3.05 13.97 -1.53
CA ILE A 325 -2.00 13.70 -2.51
C ILE A 325 -2.62 13.55 -3.89
N GLY A 326 -1.96 14.12 -4.89
CA GLY A 326 -2.28 13.93 -6.30
C GLY A 326 -1.08 13.41 -7.05
N MET A 327 -1.30 12.40 -7.88
CA MET A 327 -0.30 11.79 -8.73
C MET A 327 -0.26 12.49 -10.08
N ILE A 328 0.94 12.75 -10.57
CA ILE A 328 1.18 13.32 -11.90
C ILE A 328 1.54 12.15 -12.81
N TYR A 329 0.75 11.97 -13.85
CA TYR A 329 1.00 10.96 -14.87
C TYR A 329 1.57 11.60 -16.13
N PRO A 330 2.52 10.94 -16.84
CA PRO A 330 2.87 11.31 -18.20
C PRO A 330 1.61 11.29 -19.09
N PRO A 331 1.50 12.20 -20.07
CA PRO A 331 0.33 12.27 -20.94
C PRO A 331 0.22 11.11 -21.96
N ALA A 332 1.32 10.37 -22.18
CA ALA A 332 1.41 9.23 -23.08
C ALA A 332 2.60 8.33 -22.71
N GLU A 333 2.66 7.14 -23.30
CA GLU A 333 3.86 6.27 -23.26
C GLU A 333 4.97 6.82 -24.18
N GLY A 334 6.23 6.63 -23.78
CA GLY A 334 7.39 7.10 -24.54
C GLY A 334 8.52 7.60 -23.66
N ILE A 335 9.39 8.47 -24.19
CA ILE A 335 10.52 9.04 -23.44
C ILE A 335 10.11 10.40 -22.87
N VAL A 336 10.29 10.60 -21.57
CA VAL A 336 10.07 11.89 -20.90
C VAL A 336 11.09 12.89 -21.44
N THR A 337 10.61 13.91 -22.15
CA THR A 337 11.47 14.95 -22.76
C THR A 337 11.52 16.23 -21.95
N HIS A 338 10.52 16.45 -21.10
CA HIS A 338 10.42 17.65 -20.29
C HIS A 338 9.58 17.38 -19.04
N ARG A 339 9.99 17.96 -17.92
CA ARG A 339 9.20 18.08 -16.70
C ARG A 339 9.47 19.44 -16.05
N GLU A 340 8.42 20.12 -15.61
CA GLU A 340 8.53 21.42 -14.95
C GLU A 340 7.38 21.60 -13.95
N LEU A 341 7.67 22.17 -12.79
CA LEU A 341 6.66 22.73 -11.90
C LEU A 341 6.73 24.25 -12.04
N ARG A 342 5.74 24.84 -12.71
CA ARG A 342 5.70 26.29 -12.92
C ARG A 342 5.60 27.04 -11.57
N PRO A 343 6.24 28.21 -11.42
CA PRO A 343 6.16 29.01 -10.20
C PRO A 343 4.71 29.35 -9.82
N GLY A 344 4.42 29.42 -8.53
CA GLY A 344 3.11 29.73 -7.98
C GLY A 344 3.14 29.80 -6.46
N SER A 345 1.97 29.93 -5.84
CA SER A 345 1.88 29.89 -4.37
C SER A 345 2.10 28.47 -3.87
N ASP A 346 3.12 28.28 -3.03
CA ASP A 346 3.42 27.01 -2.37
C ASP A 346 3.05 27.03 -0.89
N ARG A 347 2.25 28.02 -0.45
CA ARG A 347 1.85 28.21 0.95
C ARG A 347 1.23 26.96 1.59
N HIS A 348 0.51 26.17 0.79
CA HIS A 348 -0.22 24.98 1.21
C HIS A 348 0.40 23.68 0.68
N LEU A 349 1.56 23.78 0.01
CA LEU A 349 2.30 22.66 -0.52
C LEU A 349 3.18 22.08 0.59
N GLU A 350 2.82 20.89 1.06
CA GLU A 350 3.58 20.18 2.09
C GLU A 350 4.80 19.47 1.47
N HIS A 351 4.59 18.90 0.28
CA HIS A 351 5.64 18.17 -0.42
C HIS A 351 5.37 18.10 -1.93
N PHE A 352 6.42 18.16 -2.73
CA PHE A 352 6.38 17.91 -4.17
C PHE A 352 7.61 17.10 -4.58
N GLN A 353 7.43 16.13 -5.48
CA GLN A 353 8.53 15.30 -5.92
C GLN A 353 8.28 14.72 -7.32
N TRP A 354 9.28 14.87 -8.18
CA TRP A 354 9.37 14.12 -9.44
C TRP A 354 9.88 12.70 -9.19
N LEU A 355 9.29 11.73 -9.87
CA LEU A 355 9.61 10.30 -9.81
C LEU A 355 10.29 9.81 -11.08
N CYS A 356 10.18 10.52 -12.20
CA CYS A 356 10.89 10.23 -13.45
C CYS A 356 11.77 11.41 -13.89
N ASP A 357 12.98 11.14 -14.35
CA ASP A 357 13.90 12.09 -14.96
C ASP A 357 13.66 12.28 -16.47
N VAL A 358 14.19 13.37 -17.04
CA VAL A 358 14.21 13.53 -18.50
C VAL A 358 15.12 12.45 -19.08
N GLY A 359 14.62 11.71 -20.06
CA GLY A 359 15.25 10.52 -20.62
C GLY A 359 14.64 9.20 -20.12
N ASP A 360 13.87 9.22 -19.04
CA ASP A 360 13.20 8.01 -18.56
C ASP A 360 12.07 7.57 -19.49
N VAL A 361 11.88 6.26 -19.59
CA VAL A 361 10.75 5.68 -20.31
C VAL A 361 9.51 5.68 -19.41
N ALA A 362 8.46 6.37 -19.86
CA ALA A 362 7.12 6.37 -19.30
C ALA A 362 6.29 5.22 -19.89
N THR A 363 5.65 4.44 -19.00
CA THR A 363 4.71 3.37 -19.39
C THR A 363 3.38 3.60 -18.67
N LEU A 364 2.24 3.48 -19.35
CA LEU A 364 0.92 3.73 -18.74
C LEU A 364 0.15 2.42 -18.53
N THR A 365 0.62 1.33 -19.11
CA THR A 365 0.08 -0.01 -18.88
C THR A 365 0.69 -0.63 -17.61
N PRO A 366 -0.12 -0.96 -16.58
CA PRO A 366 0.38 -1.65 -15.40
C PRO A 366 0.79 -3.08 -15.80
N SER A 367 2.08 -3.39 -15.75
CA SER A 367 2.58 -4.74 -16.00
C SER A 367 3.50 -5.20 -14.87
N SER A 368 3.56 -6.51 -14.64
CA SER A 368 4.50 -7.10 -13.68
C SER A 368 5.95 -7.12 -14.19
N THR A 369 6.17 -6.75 -15.46
CA THR A 369 7.44 -6.91 -16.17
C THR A 369 8.13 -5.59 -16.53
N THR A 370 7.45 -4.45 -16.42
CA THR A 370 8.03 -3.12 -16.66
C THR A 370 8.25 -2.37 -15.34
N PRO A 371 9.38 -1.68 -15.15
CA PRO A 371 9.63 -0.84 -13.98
C PRO A 371 8.52 0.20 -13.77
N ASN A 372 8.29 0.56 -12.51
CA ASN A 372 7.23 1.47 -12.01
C ASN A 372 7.37 2.95 -12.47
N ASN A 373 7.56 3.21 -13.76
CA ASN A 373 7.61 4.55 -14.34
C ASN A 373 6.24 4.97 -14.89
N ILE A 374 5.18 4.63 -14.16
CA ILE A 374 3.80 5.01 -14.52
C ILE A 374 3.50 6.44 -14.06
N ARG A 375 4.08 6.85 -12.92
CA ARG A 375 3.89 8.18 -12.35
C ARG A 375 5.12 9.03 -12.61
N ALA A 376 4.91 10.23 -13.13
CA ALA A 376 5.95 11.22 -13.34
C ALA A 376 6.34 11.92 -12.04
N GLY A 377 5.39 12.12 -11.12
CA GLY A 377 5.60 12.82 -9.85
C GLY A 377 4.35 12.82 -8.98
N TYR A 378 4.39 13.56 -7.88
CA TYR A 378 3.23 13.79 -7.01
C TYR A 378 3.36 15.09 -6.23
N ALA A 379 2.22 15.57 -5.73
CA ALA A 379 2.12 16.71 -4.82
C ALA A 379 1.27 16.34 -3.60
N VAL A 380 1.69 16.77 -2.41
CA VAL A 380 0.95 16.67 -1.15
C VAL A 380 0.63 18.07 -0.67
N VAL A 381 -0.64 18.31 -0.34
CA VAL A 381 -1.13 19.59 0.16
C VAL A 381 -1.95 19.40 1.43
N SER A 382 -2.12 20.48 2.19
CA SER A 382 -3.03 20.54 3.33
C SER A 382 -4.02 21.70 3.21
N GLY A 383 -5.14 21.59 3.92
CA GLY A 383 -6.18 22.62 4.01
C GLY A 383 -6.97 22.47 5.31
N ASP A 384 -7.79 23.45 5.65
CA ASP A 384 -8.60 23.40 6.87
C ASP A 384 -9.90 22.62 6.65
N SER A 385 -10.26 22.36 5.39
CA SER A 385 -11.34 21.47 4.98
C SER A 385 -10.97 20.60 3.77
N ALA A 386 -11.78 19.57 3.52
CA ALA A 386 -11.60 18.69 2.37
C ALA A 386 -11.66 19.47 1.04
N HIS A 387 -12.56 20.46 0.97
CA HIS A 387 -12.72 21.32 -0.19
C HIS A 387 -11.48 22.17 -0.46
N GLU A 388 -10.92 22.82 0.57
CA GLU A 388 -9.70 23.61 0.45
C GLU A 388 -8.50 22.75 0.04
N ALA A 389 -8.32 21.58 0.67
CA ALA A 389 -7.24 20.67 0.30
C ALA A 389 -7.35 20.24 -1.18
N GLN A 390 -8.57 20.00 -1.68
CA GLN A 390 -8.79 19.67 -3.09
C GLN A 390 -8.49 20.86 -4.03
N GLN A 391 -8.84 22.09 -3.63
CA GLN A 391 -8.50 23.30 -4.39
C GLN A 391 -6.99 23.52 -4.46
N HIS A 392 -6.30 23.46 -3.31
CA HIS A 392 -4.85 23.56 -3.27
C HIS A 392 -4.17 22.50 -4.13
N LEU A 393 -4.69 21.27 -4.13
CA LEU A 393 -4.14 20.20 -4.94
C LEU A 393 -4.32 20.48 -6.43
N ALA A 394 -5.52 20.89 -6.85
CA ALA A 394 -5.81 21.26 -8.22
C ALA A 394 -4.89 22.39 -8.71
N ASP A 395 -4.66 23.41 -7.89
CA ASP A 395 -3.78 24.54 -8.21
C ASP A 395 -2.31 24.10 -8.40
N VAL A 396 -1.82 23.17 -7.58
CA VAL A 396 -0.46 22.63 -7.73
C VAL A 396 -0.35 21.74 -8.97
N LEU A 397 -1.30 20.82 -9.17
CA LEU A 397 -1.28 19.91 -10.31
C LEU A 397 -1.42 20.66 -11.64
N ALA A 398 -2.21 21.74 -11.69
CA ALA A 398 -2.34 22.60 -12.86
C ALA A 398 -1.03 23.33 -13.23
N ARG A 399 -0.04 23.41 -12.32
CA ARG A 399 1.29 23.97 -12.58
C ARG A 399 2.32 22.93 -12.99
N ALA A 400 2.05 21.64 -12.78
CA ALA A 400 2.94 20.56 -13.16
C ALA A 400 2.77 20.22 -14.64
N GLU A 401 3.87 20.23 -15.39
CA GLU A 401 3.90 19.92 -16.82
C GLU A 401 4.89 18.79 -17.08
N VAL A 402 4.46 17.79 -17.85
CA VAL A 402 5.29 16.67 -18.31
C VAL A 402 5.05 16.49 -19.81
N LYS A 403 6.12 16.35 -20.60
CA LYS A 403 6.04 16.04 -22.02
C LYS A 403 6.76 14.74 -22.31
N VAL A 404 6.17 13.97 -23.22
CA VAL A 404 6.69 12.70 -23.69
C VAL A 404 6.81 12.75 -25.20
N ALA A 405 7.91 12.23 -25.74
CA ALA A 405 8.05 11.96 -27.17
C ALA A 405 7.90 10.45 -27.41
N SER A 406 7.31 10.07 -28.54
CA SER A 406 7.25 8.67 -28.95
C SER A 406 8.66 8.08 -28.96
N ALA A 407 8.83 6.89 -28.37
CA ALA A 407 10.05 6.11 -28.56
C ALA A 407 10.08 5.69 -30.03
N VAL A 408 10.75 6.46 -30.89
CA VAL A 408 11.09 5.96 -32.23
C VAL A 408 12.04 4.78 -31.97
N PRO A 409 11.76 3.58 -32.50
CA PRO A 409 12.77 2.54 -32.51
C PRO A 409 13.90 3.06 -33.38
N ASP A 410 15.06 3.35 -32.79
CA ASP A 410 16.26 3.55 -33.60
C ASP A 410 16.47 2.25 -34.39
N ALA A 411 16.23 2.36 -35.69
CA ALA A 411 16.56 1.32 -36.64
C ALA A 411 18.09 1.17 -36.67
N ALA A 412 18.58 0.01 -36.25
CA ALA A 412 19.89 -0.52 -36.64
C ALA A 412 19.84 -2.04 -36.69
#